data_AF-A0A6L3VZ53-F1
#
_entry.id   AF-A0A6L3VZ53-F1
#
_cell.length_a   1.000
_cell.length_b   1.000
_cell.length_c   1.000
_cell.angle_alpha   90.00
_cell.angle_beta   90.00
_cell.angle_gamma   90.00
#
_symmetry.space_group_name_H-M   'P 1'
#
loop_
_entity.id
_entity.type
_entity.pdbx_description
1 polymer ?
#
loop_
_entity_poly.entity_id
_entity_poly.type
_entity_poly.pdbx_seq_one_letter_code
_entity_poly.pdbx_strand_id
1 'polypeptide(L)'
;MTPAEELRAAEAKVRETASKATPGPWVADGLEISGEVTDPDADMYARWVAESLDDNDPDHGCDNAAWIALASPALAEPLAGLLKSAGNDLSGAEAAAAKLTHLGEGFDPVEFCDEPASVRRALDVARAINGSTR
;
A
#
# COMPACT_ATOMS: atom_id res chain seq x y z
N MET A 1 13.03 -4.16 -11.43
CA MET A 1 11.63 -4.17 -11.00
C MET A 1 11.10 -2.78 -11.27
N THR A 2 10.01 -2.66 -12.02
CA THR A 2 9.36 -1.35 -12.19
C THR A 2 8.55 -1.02 -10.93
N PRO A 3 8.30 0.26 -10.64
CA PRO A 3 7.39 0.67 -9.58
C PRO A 3 6.02 -0.06 -9.63
N ALA A 4 5.45 -0.26 -10.82
CA ALA A 4 4.22 -1.03 -10.96
C ALA A 4 4.38 -2.52 -10.58
N GLU A 5 5.54 -3.13 -10.88
CA GLU A 5 5.88 -4.48 -10.43
C GLU A 5 6.06 -4.57 -8.92
N GLU A 6 6.63 -3.54 -8.27
CA GLU A 6 6.76 -3.47 -6.81
C GLU A 6 5.39 -3.50 -6.11
N LEU A 7 4.43 -2.72 -6.61
CA LEU A 7 3.05 -2.68 -6.11
C LEU A 7 2.36 -4.04 -6.25
N ARG A 8 2.50 -4.72 -7.39
CA ARG A 8 1.94 -6.07 -7.59
C ARG A 8 2.59 -7.12 -6.70
N ALA A 9 3.92 -7.02 -6.48
CA ALA A 9 4.62 -7.90 -5.56
C ALA A 9 4.12 -7.73 -4.12
N ALA A 10 3.91 -6.48 -3.69
CA ALA A 10 3.35 -6.18 -2.38
C ALA A 10 1.90 -6.68 -2.24
N GLU A 11 1.05 -6.46 -3.26
CA GLU A 11 -0.33 -6.98 -3.30
C GLU A 11 -0.35 -8.51 -3.07
N ALA A 12 0.48 -9.23 -3.83
CA ALA A 12 0.57 -10.69 -3.73
C ALA A 12 1.03 -11.12 -2.33
N LYS A 13 2.03 -10.43 -1.77
CA LYS A 13 2.55 -10.72 -0.43
C LYS A 13 1.51 -10.46 0.66
N VAL A 14 0.71 -9.41 0.54
CA VAL A 14 -0.40 -9.11 1.45
C VAL A 14 -1.41 -10.24 1.46
N ARG A 15 -1.89 -10.64 0.28
CA ARG A 15 -2.85 -11.75 0.16
C ARG A 15 -2.30 -13.08 0.64
N GLU A 16 -1.04 -13.39 0.32
CA GLU A 16 -0.38 -14.61 0.79
C GLU A 16 -0.28 -14.62 2.32
N THR A 17 0.13 -13.51 2.92
CA THR A 17 0.28 -13.40 4.38
C THR A 17 -1.07 -13.52 5.08
N ALA A 18 -2.08 -12.81 4.58
CA ALA A 18 -3.45 -12.90 5.10
C ALA A 18 -4.03 -14.31 5.01
N SER A 19 -3.71 -15.07 3.95
CA SER A 19 -4.16 -16.47 3.81
C SER A 19 -3.58 -17.42 4.87
N LYS A 20 -2.44 -17.04 5.47
CA LYS A 20 -1.76 -17.79 6.53
C LYS A 20 -2.07 -17.27 7.93
N ALA A 21 -2.73 -16.12 8.05
CA ALA A 21 -3.07 -15.52 9.33
C ALA A 21 -4.11 -16.37 10.06
N THR A 22 -3.99 -16.47 11.39
CA THR A 22 -4.97 -17.21 12.20
C THR A 22 -6.27 -16.43 12.25
N PRO A 23 -7.42 -16.99 11.85
CA PRO A 23 -8.70 -16.31 11.99
C PRO A 23 -9.02 -16.08 13.46
N GLY A 24 -9.31 -14.84 13.84
CA GLY A 24 -9.68 -14.50 15.21
C GLY A 24 -9.85 -13.00 15.41
N PRO A 25 -10.48 -12.56 16.52
CA PRO A 25 -10.54 -11.15 16.86
C PRO A 25 -9.12 -10.65 17.14
N TRP A 26 -8.67 -9.69 16.34
CA TRP A 26 -7.38 -9.02 16.53
C TRP A 26 -7.56 -7.92 17.55
N VAL A 27 -6.87 -8.03 18.68
CA VAL A 27 -6.83 -6.97 19.70
C VAL A 27 -5.47 -6.31 19.58
N ALA A 28 -5.41 -5.05 19.13
CA ALA A 28 -4.18 -4.27 19.22
C ALA A 28 -4.01 -3.87 20.68
N ASP A 29 -2.92 -4.29 21.31
CA ASP A 29 -2.65 -3.98 22.71
C ASP A 29 -2.53 -2.45 22.87
N GLY A 30 -3.54 -1.81 23.48
CA GLY A 30 -3.62 -0.35 23.68
C GLY A 30 -4.60 0.41 22.78
N LEU A 31 -5.13 -0.19 21.72
CA LEU A 31 -6.25 0.31 20.93
C LEU A 31 -7.26 -0.82 20.83
N GLU A 32 -8.30 -0.77 21.67
CA GLU A 32 -9.47 -1.64 21.48
C GLU A 32 -10.08 -1.34 20.11
N ILE A 33 -9.64 -2.06 19.07
CA ILE A 33 -10.45 -2.31 17.89
C ILE A 33 -11.48 -3.36 18.32
N SER A 34 -12.32 -3.00 19.29
CA SER A 34 -13.44 -3.82 19.74
C SER A 34 -14.61 -3.53 18.80
N GLY A 35 -14.53 -4.11 17.60
CA GLY A 35 -15.55 -3.98 16.58
C GLY A 35 -15.27 -4.96 15.47
N GLU A 36 -16.33 -5.60 14.96
CA GLU A 36 -16.28 -6.17 13.63
C GLU A 36 -15.85 -5.04 12.69
N VAL A 37 -14.66 -5.13 12.08
CA VAL A 37 -14.23 -4.13 11.10
C VAL A 37 -15.23 -4.20 9.97
N THR A 38 -16.11 -3.20 9.89
CA THR A 38 -17.07 -3.13 8.80
C THR A 38 -16.37 -2.60 7.55
N ASP A 39 -16.89 -2.96 6.36
CA ASP A 39 -16.35 -2.50 5.06
C ASP A 39 -15.99 -0.99 5.01
N PRO A 40 -16.82 -0.05 5.51
CA PRO A 40 -16.45 1.38 5.47
C PRO A 40 -15.27 1.75 6.38
N ASP A 41 -15.00 0.98 7.44
CA ASP A 41 -13.86 1.24 8.32
C ASP A 41 -12.56 0.72 7.71
N ALA A 42 -12.63 -0.29 6.85
CA ALA A 42 -11.47 -0.97 6.29
C ALA A 42 -10.65 -0.04 5.36
N ASP A 43 -11.33 0.80 4.58
CA ASP A 43 -10.71 1.83 3.74
C ASP A 43 -10.04 2.93 4.59
N MET A 44 -10.70 3.33 5.69
CA MET A 44 -10.14 4.28 6.66
C MET A 44 -8.87 3.72 7.31
N TYR A 45 -8.89 2.45 7.74
CA TYR A 45 -7.72 1.81 8.33
C TYR A 45 -6.60 1.58 7.32
N ALA A 46 -6.91 1.20 6.07
CA ALA A 46 -5.90 1.08 5.00
C ALA A 46 -5.22 2.44 4.73
N ARG A 47 -6.00 3.52 4.75
CA ARG A 47 -5.49 4.88 4.62
C ARG A 47 -4.67 5.30 5.84
N TRP A 48 -5.12 4.98 7.05
CA TRP A 48 -4.40 5.26 8.29
C TRP A 48 -3.05 4.53 8.33
N VAL A 49 -3.00 3.28 7.85
CA VAL A 49 -1.74 2.53 7.67
C VAL A 49 -0.82 3.25 6.67
N ALA A 50 -1.37 3.76 5.55
CA ALA A 50 -0.59 4.51 4.58
C ALA A 50 -0.09 5.86 5.11
N GLU A 51 -0.89 6.56 5.92
CA GLU A 51 -0.53 7.83 6.58
C GLU A 51 0.53 7.62 7.68
N SER A 52 0.41 6.55 8.46
CA SER A 52 1.39 6.20 9.50
C SER A 52 2.71 5.64 8.95
N LEU A 53 2.87 5.50 7.63
CA LEU A 53 4.13 5.16 6.95
C LEU A 53 4.83 6.39 6.33
N ASP A 54 4.29 7.60 6.51
CA ASP A 54 4.95 8.85 6.08
C ASP A 54 6.07 9.23 7.08
N ASP A 55 7.33 9.15 6.64
CA ASP A 55 8.53 9.52 7.40
C ASP A 55 8.54 10.98 7.91
N ASN A 56 7.62 11.83 7.44
CA ASN A 56 7.51 13.23 7.86
C ASN A 56 6.49 13.45 9.00
N ASP A 57 5.74 12.42 9.41
CA ASP A 57 4.76 12.51 10.49
C ASP A 57 5.30 11.91 11.80
N PRO A 58 5.59 12.72 12.84
CA PRO A 58 6.25 12.26 14.07
C PRO A 58 5.43 11.31 14.96
N ASP A 59 4.15 11.05 14.66
CA ASP A 59 3.27 10.13 15.44
C ASP A 59 3.37 8.66 14.97
N HIS A 60 4.61 8.20 14.77
CA HIS A 60 4.97 6.92 14.18
C HIS A 60 4.51 5.67 14.96
N GLY A 61 3.37 5.09 14.52
CA GLY A 61 2.95 3.71 14.81
C GLY A 61 3.41 2.67 13.76
N CYS A 62 4.37 3.04 12.91
CA CYS A 62 4.71 2.46 11.58
C CYS A 62 5.05 0.98 11.58
N ASP A 63 5.86 0.55 12.55
CA ASP A 63 6.35 -0.83 12.59
C ASP A 63 5.22 -1.83 12.81
N ASN A 64 4.16 -1.38 13.50
CA ASN A 64 2.98 -2.19 13.75
C ASN A 64 1.91 -2.02 12.68
N ALA A 65 1.76 -0.85 12.03
CA ALA A 65 0.66 -0.62 11.07
C ALA A 65 0.72 -1.55 9.84
N ALA A 66 1.90 -1.69 9.22
CA ALA A 66 2.09 -2.64 8.11
C ALA A 66 1.92 -4.10 8.58
N TRP A 67 2.37 -4.41 9.80
CA TRP A 67 2.21 -5.75 10.38
C TRP A 67 0.75 -6.06 10.74
N ILE A 68 0.00 -5.09 11.26
CA ILE A 68 -1.43 -5.18 11.59
C ILE A 68 -2.26 -5.34 10.31
N ALA A 69 -1.94 -4.61 9.25
CA ALA A 69 -2.59 -4.77 7.95
C ALA A 69 -2.31 -6.14 7.32
N LEU A 70 -1.10 -6.68 7.51
CA LEU A 70 -0.73 -8.04 7.08
C LEU A 70 -1.37 -9.13 7.96
N ALA A 71 -1.57 -8.86 9.24
CA ALA A 71 -2.12 -9.81 10.20
C ALA A 71 -3.65 -9.88 10.15
N SER A 72 -4.35 -8.76 9.95
CA SER A 72 -5.82 -8.71 9.90
C SER A 72 -6.37 -9.01 8.50
N PRO A 73 -7.08 -10.13 8.29
CA PRO A 73 -7.69 -10.44 7.01
C PRO A 73 -8.69 -9.38 6.53
N ALA A 74 -9.32 -8.65 7.46
CA ALA A 74 -10.26 -7.57 7.15
C ALA A 74 -9.59 -6.34 6.53
N LEU A 75 -8.30 -6.13 6.80
CA LEU A 75 -7.52 -5.00 6.25
C LEU A 75 -6.69 -5.40 5.02
N ALA A 76 -6.35 -6.69 4.91
CA ALA A 76 -5.51 -7.19 3.84
C ALA A 76 -6.13 -7.00 2.44
N GLU A 77 -7.43 -7.28 2.27
CA GLU A 77 -8.06 -7.15 0.95
C GLU A 77 -8.24 -5.68 0.50
N PRO A 78 -8.70 -4.74 1.34
CA PRO A 78 -8.69 -3.32 1.01
C PRO A 78 -7.29 -2.81 0.65
N LEU A 79 -6.26 -3.18 1.43
CA LEU A 79 -4.89 -2.81 1.14
C LEU A 79 -4.39 -3.41 -0.19
N ALA A 80 -4.69 -4.69 -0.45
CA ALA A 80 -4.40 -5.31 -1.74
C ALA A 80 -5.12 -4.60 -2.90
N GLY A 81 -6.37 -4.17 -2.69
CA GLY A 81 -7.14 -3.37 -3.62
C GLY A 81 -6.49 -2.03 -3.94
N LEU A 82 -6.03 -1.30 -2.92
CA LEU A 82 -5.30 -0.05 -3.07
C LEU A 82 -4.00 -0.24 -3.86
N LEU A 83 -3.18 -1.24 -3.50
CA LEU A 83 -1.93 -1.57 -4.18
C LEU A 83 -2.15 -1.94 -5.65
N LYS A 84 -3.19 -2.74 -5.92
CA LYS A 84 -3.57 -3.13 -7.28
C LYS A 84 -4.03 -1.93 -8.11
N SER A 85 -4.85 -1.05 -7.54
CA SER A 85 -5.35 0.14 -8.22
C SER A 85 -4.20 1.06 -8.62
N ALA A 86 -3.31 1.38 -7.66
CA ALA A 86 -2.11 2.17 -7.91
C ALA A 86 -1.18 1.51 -8.95
N GLY A 87 -1.04 0.18 -8.88
CA GLY A 87 -0.21 -0.57 -9.84
C GLY A 87 -0.77 -0.51 -11.27
N ASN A 88 -2.08 -0.51 -11.45
CA ASN A 88 -2.72 -0.38 -12.77
C ASN A 88 -2.55 1.03 -13.34
N ASP A 89 -2.78 2.06 -12.53
CA ASP A 89 -2.59 3.47 -12.91
C ASP A 89 -1.13 3.71 -13.34
N LEU A 90 -0.19 3.28 -12.49
CA LEU A 90 1.24 3.42 -12.74
C LEU A 90 1.73 2.62 -13.96
N SER A 91 1.13 1.46 -14.26
CA SER A 91 1.46 0.70 -15.47
C SER A 91 1.13 1.47 -16.75
N GLY A 92 -0.02 2.16 -16.77
CA GLY A 92 -0.43 3.01 -17.89
C GLY A 92 0.51 4.21 -18.04
N ALA A 93 0.84 4.84 -16.91
CA ALA A 93 1.76 5.95 -16.84
C ALA A 93 3.20 5.59 -17.26
N GLU A 94 3.72 4.44 -16.83
CA GLU A 94 5.03 3.91 -17.24
C GLU A 94 5.09 3.72 -18.76
N ALA A 95 4.03 3.17 -19.36
CA ALA A 95 3.94 3.01 -20.81
C ALA A 95 3.86 4.35 -21.55
N ALA A 96 3.22 5.36 -20.97
CA ALA A 96 3.17 6.72 -21.52
C ALA A 96 4.53 7.41 -21.44
N ALA A 97 5.18 7.39 -20.26
CA ALA A 97 6.51 7.94 -20.05
C ALA A 97 7.54 7.28 -20.99
N ALA A 98 7.48 5.95 -21.15
CA ALA A 98 8.35 5.21 -22.07
C ALA A 98 8.22 5.71 -23.53
N LYS A 99 7.00 6.08 -23.98
CA LYS A 99 6.80 6.64 -25.32
C LYS A 99 7.40 8.03 -25.48
N LEU A 100 7.51 8.80 -24.41
CA LEU A 100 8.04 10.17 -24.43
C LEU A 100 9.57 10.24 -24.29
N THR A 101 10.24 9.12 -24.00
CA THR A 101 11.71 9.07 -23.84
C THR A 101 12.50 9.58 -25.04
N HIS A 102 11.95 9.50 -26.27
CA HIS A 102 12.56 10.05 -27.48
C HIS A 102 12.69 11.58 -27.49
N LEU A 103 11.99 12.29 -26.59
CA LEU A 103 12.08 13.74 -26.43
C LEU A 103 13.30 14.17 -25.60
N GLY A 104 14.07 13.22 -25.04
CA GLY A 104 15.29 13.50 -24.28
C GLY A 104 15.07 13.95 -22.84
N GLU A 105 13.82 13.99 -22.37
CA GLU A 105 13.47 14.32 -21.00
C GLU A 105 13.12 13.04 -20.22
N GLY A 106 13.66 12.94 -18.99
CA GLY A 106 13.28 11.91 -18.04
C GLY A 106 11.95 12.29 -17.39
N PHE A 107 10.89 11.57 -17.76
CA PHE A 107 9.57 11.75 -17.19
C PHE A 107 9.38 10.79 -16.02
N ASP A 108 9.01 11.32 -14.84
CA ASP A 108 8.58 10.47 -13.72
C ASP A 108 7.17 9.94 -14.04
N PRO A 109 6.98 8.61 -14.19
CA PRO A 109 5.67 8.03 -14.47
C PRO A 109 4.62 8.42 -13.43
N VAL A 110 5.00 8.62 -12.17
CA VAL A 110 4.05 8.96 -11.10
C VAL A 110 3.31 10.27 -11.38
N GLU A 111 3.92 11.21 -12.09
CA GLU A 111 3.29 12.49 -12.46
C GLU A 111 2.21 12.36 -13.54
N PHE A 112 2.11 11.20 -14.21
CA PHE A 112 1.10 10.92 -15.23
C PHE A 112 -0.07 10.09 -14.70
N CYS A 113 -0.04 9.69 -13.43
CA CYS A 113 -1.11 8.97 -12.77
C CYS A 113 -2.31 9.89 -12.50
N ASP A 114 -3.51 9.32 -12.41
CA ASP A 114 -4.74 10.07 -12.10
C ASP A 114 -4.66 10.70 -10.69
N GLU A 115 -4.04 9.99 -9.73
CA GLU A 115 -3.80 10.47 -8.37
C GLU A 115 -2.34 10.27 -7.91
N PRO A 116 -1.40 11.15 -8.30
CA PRO A 116 0.03 10.98 -8.02
C PRO A 116 0.37 10.81 -6.53
N ALA A 117 -0.31 11.54 -5.64
CA ALA A 117 -0.09 11.45 -4.20
C ALA A 117 -0.55 10.09 -3.62
N SER A 118 -1.64 9.53 -4.11
CA SER A 118 -2.13 8.21 -3.71
C SER A 118 -1.16 7.11 -4.18
N VAL A 119 -0.63 7.21 -5.40
CA VAL A 119 0.36 6.27 -5.94
C VAL A 119 1.68 6.31 -5.16
N ARG A 120 2.16 7.49 -4.76
CA ARG A 120 3.36 7.62 -3.90
C ARG A 120 3.20 6.88 -2.57
N ARG A 121 2.09 7.15 -1.87
CA ARG A 121 1.79 6.46 -0.61
C ARG A 121 1.71 4.94 -0.79
N ALA A 122 1.07 4.47 -1.87
CA ALA A 122 1.01 3.05 -2.19
C ALA A 122 2.41 2.44 -2.42
N LEU A 123 3.33 3.17 -3.06
CA LEU A 123 4.70 2.72 -3.27
C LEU A 123 5.49 2.63 -1.95
N ASP A 124 5.31 3.59 -1.05
CA ASP A 124 5.98 3.56 0.26
C ASP A 124 5.47 2.39 1.10
N VAL A 125 4.16 2.15 1.09
CA VAL A 125 3.54 0.95 1.68
C VAL A 125 4.09 -0.34 1.05
N ALA A 126 4.18 -0.40 -0.28
CA ALA A 126 4.71 -1.57 -0.99
C ALA A 126 6.17 -1.86 -0.63
N ARG A 127 7.01 -0.82 -0.49
CA ARG A 127 8.41 -0.97 -0.09
C ARG A 127 8.54 -1.51 1.33
N ALA A 128 7.75 -0.98 2.26
CA ALA A 128 7.67 -1.48 3.63
C ALA A 128 7.26 -2.97 3.65
N ILE A 129 6.20 -3.33 2.93
CA ILE A 129 5.72 -4.72 2.81
C ILE A 129 6.79 -5.63 2.21
N ASN A 130 7.48 -5.18 1.16
CA ASN A 130 8.49 -5.98 0.47
C ASN A 130 9.79 -6.14 1.27
N GLY A 131 9.96 -5.41 2.38
CA GLY A 131 11.20 -5.41 3.17
C GLY A 131 12.32 -4.63 2.50
N SER A 132 11.96 -3.73 1.59
CA SER A 132 12.88 -2.80 0.92
C SER A 132 12.92 -1.50 1.72
N THR A 133 13.38 -1.54 2.97
CA THR A 133 13.76 -0.31 3.67
C THR A 133 15.03 0.25 3.00
N ARG A 134 14.99 1.54 2.66
CA ARG A 134 16.11 2.28 2.05
C ARG A 134 17.27 2.45 3.02
#